data_AF-A0A4Y8SAB7-F1
#
_entry.id   AF-A0A4Y8SAB7-F1
#
_cell.length_a   1.000
_cell.length_b   1.000
_cell.length_c   1.000
_cell.angle_alpha   90.00
_cell.angle_beta   90.00
_cell.angle_gamma   90.00
#
_symmetry.space_group_name_H-M   'P 1'
#
loop_
_entity.id
_entity.type
_entity.pdbx_description
1 polymer ?
#
loop_
_entity_poly.entity_id
_entity_poly.type
_entity_poly.pdbx_seq_one_letter_code
_entity_poly.pdbx_strand_id
1 'polypeptide(L)'
;MHNIDNEIFTQNLLLTQAYCEMQLVNTDKHVSEILRSINPEYDGKPMFHFLDGPYTYLEYNTDPLNESLFDKFLELQLEYKRNALAGVQKITSVKGQILMADIYEALPDGASEAETEGFIDGNDCPPIDTWFYIGQGDKWPILFAWIPEPFVETVDQGIAVNALEVFDWMENPKGVLNTGRFNAGRR
;
A
#
# COMPACT_ATOMS: atom_id res chain seq x y z
N MET A 1 -1.26 21.08 -2.70
CA MET A 1 -0.81 20.59 -4.03
C MET A 1 0.45 19.78 -3.78
N HIS A 2 0.29 18.46 -3.74
CA HIS A 2 1.35 17.51 -3.43
C HIS A 2 2.43 17.56 -4.52
N ASN A 3 3.68 17.83 -4.15
CA ASN A 3 4.79 17.89 -5.11
C ASN A 3 5.25 16.45 -5.41
N ILE A 4 4.51 15.75 -6.27
CA ILE A 4 4.83 14.37 -6.67
C ILE A 4 5.93 14.40 -7.73
N ASP A 5 7.01 13.66 -7.49
CA ASP A 5 7.99 13.34 -8.54
C ASP A 5 7.38 12.29 -9.47
N ASN A 6 6.84 12.76 -10.61
CA ASN A 6 6.11 11.89 -11.55
C ASN A 6 6.98 10.76 -12.11
N GLU A 7 8.29 10.96 -12.25
CA GLU A 7 9.19 9.93 -12.77
C GLU A 7 9.36 8.81 -11.75
N ILE A 8 9.74 9.15 -10.51
CA ILE A 8 9.89 8.19 -9.41
C ILE A 8 8.56 7.49 -9.12
N PHE A 9 7.47 8.24 -9.07
CA PHE A 9 6.13 7.71 -8.82
C PHE A 9 5.75 6.65 -9.86
N THR A 10 5.92 6.97 -11.14
CA THR A 10 5.59 6.04 -12.24
C THR A 10 6.49 4.80 -12.23
N GLN A 11 7.80 4.98 -12.02
CA GLN A 11 8.75 3.87 -11.98
C GLN A 11 8.45 2.91 -10.82
N ASN A 12 8.18 3.44 -9.62
CA ASN A 12 7.86 2.61 -8.46
C ASN A 12 6.50 1.94 -8.58
N LEU A 13 5.51 2.61 -9.17
CA LEU A 13 4.19 2.02 -9.46
C LEU A 13 4.34 0.82 -10.38
N LEU A 14 5.05 0.96 -11.50
CA LEU A 14 5.27 -0.15 -12.45
C LEU A 14 6.03 -1.31 -11.80
N LEU A 15 7.10 -1.00 -11.05
CA LEU A 15 7.85 -2.00 -10.30
C LEU A 15 6.95 -2.79 -9.34
N THR A 16 6.11 -2.08 -8.61
CA THR A 16 5.19 -2.67 -7.62
C THR A 16 4.10 -3.50 -8.29
N GLN A 17 3.52 -3.01 -9.38
CA GLN A 17 2.58 -3.77 -10.21
C GLN A 17 3.14 -5.12 -10.66
N ALA A 18 4.36 -5.13 -11.22
CA ALA A 18 5.01 -6.37 -11.63
C ALA A 18 5.28 -7.33 -10.46
N TYR A 19 5.70 -6.78 -9.32
CA TYR A 19 6.01 -7.59 -8.14
C TYR A 19 4.75 -8.22 -7.54
N CYS A 20 3.68 -7.44 -7.37
CA CYS A 20 2.41 -7.93 -6.87
C CYS A 20 1.83 -9.01 -7.79
N GLU A 21 1.86 -8.84 -9.12
CA GLU A 21 1.42 -9.88 -10.06
C GLU A 21 2.24 -11.17 -9.90
N MET A 22 3.56 -11.07 -9.73
CA MET A 22 4.42 -12.22 -9.46
C MET A 22 4.02 -12.94 -8.17
N GLN A 23 3.65 -12.22 -7.11
CA GLN A 23 3.20 -12.80 -5.84
C GLN A 23 1.80 -13.43 -5.92
N LEU A 24 0.93 -12.93 -6.80
CA LEU A 24 -0.44 -13.44 -6.95
C LEU A 24 -0.52 -14.72 -7.79
N VAL A 25 0.54 -15.07 -8.53
CA VAL A 25 0.59 -16.32 -9.28
C VAL A 25 0.65 -17.51 -8.31
N ASN A 26 -0.42 -18.32 -8.29
CA ASN A 26 -0.55 -19.56 -7.51
C ASN A 26 -0.39 -19.38 -5.98
N THR A 27 -1.01 -18.34 -5.42
CA THR A 27 -1.06 -18.18 -3.95
C THR A 27 -2.31 -18.85 -3.36
N ASP A 28 -2.11 -19.85 -2.50
CA ASP A 28 -3.16 -20.46 -1.66
C ASP A 28 -3.19 -19.84 -0.24
N LYS A 29 -2.58 -18.66 -0.06
CA LYS A 29 -2.48 -17.96 1.23
C LYS A 29 -3.83 -17.39 1.67
N HIS A 30 -3.98 -17.22 2.98
CA HIS A 30 -5.07 -16.42 3.54
C HIS A 30 -5.00 -14.96 3.06
N VAL A 31 -6.15 -14.27 2.96
CA VAL A 31 -6.23 -12.88 2.46
C VAL A 31 -5.29 -11.94 3.22
N SER A 32 -5.21 -12.09 4.53
CA SER A 32 -4.29 -11.33 5.39
C SER A 32 -2.79 -11.55 5.11
N GLU A 33 -2.40 -12.66 4.49
CA GLU A 33 -1.00 -12.97 4.16
C GLU A 33 -0.65 -12.63 2.71
N ILE A 34 -1.66 -12.42 1.86
CA ILE A 34 -1.48 -12.04 0.46
C ILE A 34 -0.82 -10.65 0.40
N LEU A 35 0.17 -10.50 -0.49
CA LEU A 35 0.91 -9.24 -0.68
C LEU A 35 1.62 -8.72 0.59
N ARG A 36 1.96 -9.62 1.51
CA ARG A 36 2.84 -9.37 2.67
C ARG A 36 4.06 -10.29 2.66
N SER A 37 4.63 -10.52 1.48
CA SER A 37 5.82 -11.38 1.33
C SER A 37 7.11 -10.71 1.80
N ILE A 38 7.13 -9.37 1.84
CA ILE A 38 8.26 -8.58 2.37
C ILE A 38 7.99 -8.26 3.84
N ASN A 39 8.94 -8.56 4.73
CA ASN A 39 8.84 -8.25 6.16
C ASN A 39 10.18 -7.69 6.65
N PRO A 40 10.44 -6.39 6.42
CA PRO A 40 11.75 -5.79 6.69
C PRO A 40 12.09 -5.82 8.17
N GLU A 41 13.38 -5.92 8.50
CA GLU A 41 13.84 -5.85 9.88
C GLU A 41 14.12 -4.41 10.33
N TYR A 42 13.70 -4.08 11.55
CA TYR A 42 14.04 -2.86 12.26
C TYR A 42 14.49 -3.22 13.68
N ASP A 43 15.67 -2.72 14.08
CA ASP A 43 16.29 -3.02 15.38
C ASP A 43 16.37 -4.52 15.72
N GLY A 44 16.71 -5.33 14.70
CA GLY A 44 16.86 -6.78 14.83
C GLY A 44 15.56 -7.56 14.97
N LYS A 45 14.40 -6.94 14.70
CA LYS A 45 13.10 -7.60 14.68
C LYS A 45 12.40 -7.40 13.34
N PRO A 46 11.67 -8.41 12.83
CA PRO A 46 10.81 -8.22 11.65
C PRO A 46 9.72 -7.19 11.97
N MET A 47 9.27 -6.43 10.98
CA MET A 47 8.22 -5.41 11.12
C MET A 47 6.95 -5.97 11.78
N PHE A 48 6.50 -7.14 11.33
CA PHE A 48 5.28 -7.75 11.84
C PHE A 48 5.40 -9.27 11.98
N HIS A 49 4.41 -9.89 12.60
CA HIS A 49 4.19 -11.33 12.56
C HIS A 49 2.70 -11.62 12.44
N PHE A 50 2.37 -12.76 11.84
CA PHE A 50 0.97 -13.19 11.70
C PHE A 50 0.49 -13.87 12.97
N LEU A 51 -0.82 -13.74 13.22
CA LEU A 51 -1.50 -14.37 14.34
C LEU A 51 -2.55 -15.37 13.84
N ASP A 52 -2.67 -16.51 14.53
CA ASP A 52 -3.74 -17.50 14.29
C ASP A 52 -5.04 -17.13 15.04
N GLY A 53 -5.28 -15.84 15.27
CA GLY A 53 -6.38 -15.33 16.08
C GLY A 53 -7.66 -15.07 15.27
N PRO A 54 -8.86 -15.17 15.88
CA PRO A 54 -10.12 -14.93 15.18
C PRO A 54 -10.45 -13.45 14.97
N TYR A 55 -9.65 -12.51 15.51
CA TYR A 55 -9.96 -11.07 15.54
C TYR A 55 -8.86 -10.17 14.99
N THR A 56 -7.64 -10.69 14.86
CA THR A 56 -6.48 -9.93 14.41
C THR A 56 -5.58 -10.89 13.67
N TYR A 57 -5.14 -10.50 12.48
CA TYR A 57 -4.34 -11.36 11.61
C TYR A 57 -2.85 -11.03 11.68
N LEU A 58 -2.50 -9.84 12.16
CA LEU A 58 -1.13 -9.31 12.13
C LEU A 58 -0.86 -8.39 13.32
N GLU A 59 0.31 -8.56 13.95
CA GLU A 59 0.80 -7.65 14.99
C GLU A 59 2.17 -7.08 14.60
N TYR A 60 2.34 -5.77 14.80
CA TYR A 60 3.60 -5.07 14.56
C TYR A 60 4.55 -5.28 15.76
N ASN A 61 5.81 -5.60 15.49
CA ASN A 61 6.84 -5.73 16.53
C ASN A 61 7.44 -4.38 16.96
N THR A 62 7.09 -3.32 16.25
CA THR A 62 7.51 -1.92 16.47
C THR A 62 6.29 -1.03 16.44
N ASP A 63 6.29 0.06 17.19
CA ASP A 63 5.19 1.04 17.14
C ASP A 63 5.03 1.58 15.71
N PRO A 64 3.90 1.31 15.02
CA PRO A 64 3.69 1.78 13.65
C PRO A 64 3.63 3.32 13.58
N LEU A 65 3.35 4.01 14.68
CA LEU A 65 3.27 5.48 14.72
C LEU A 65 4.65 6.17 14.84
N ASN A 66 5.75 5.41 14.80
CA ASN A 66 7.09 5.99 14.81
C ASN A 66 7.37 6.75 13.50
N GLU A 67 7.35 8.08 13.59
CA GLU A 67 7.67 9.00 12.50
C GLU A 67 9.05 8.64 11.89
N SER A 68 9.08 8.24 10.62
CA SER A 68 10.23 7.74 9.80
C SER A 68 10.25 6.23 9.53
N LEU A 69 9.46 5.42 10.24
CA LEU A 69 9.48 3.97 10.06
C LEU A 69 8.98 3.56 8.67
N PHE A 70 7.91 4.20 8.20
CA PHE A 70 7.32 3.92 6.89
C PHE A 70 8.23 4.32 5.72
N ASP A 71 8.97 5.42 5.82
CA ASP A 71 9.95 5.80 4.78
C ASP A 71 11.02 4.72 4.65
N LYS A 72 11.57 4.27 5.78
CA LYS A 72 12.57 3.20 5.80
C LYS A 72 12.01 1.88 5.25
N PHE A 73 10.79 1.50 5.63
CA PHE A 73 10.18 0.27 5.11
C PHE A 73 9.86 0.36 3.63
N LEU A 74 9.39 1.52 3.15
CA LEU A 74 9.19 1.78 1.73
C LEU A 74 10.51 1.61 0.95
N GLU A 75 11.60 2.20 1.43
CA GLU A 75 12.92 2.07 0.81
C GLU A 75 13.36 0.61 0.73
N LEU A 76 13.31 -0.13 1.85
CA LEU A 76 13.74 -1.52 1.93
C LEU A 76 12.90 -2.44 1.02
N GLN A 77 11.57 -2.27 1.00
CA GLN A 77 10.72 -3.09 0.14
C GLN A 77 10.91 -2.76 -1.34
N LEU A 78 11.12 -1.48 -1.71
CA LEU A 78 11.41 -1.10 -3.09
C LEU A 78 12.74 -1.71 -3.56
N GLU A 79 13.77 -1.70 -2.71
CA GLU A 79 15.04 -2.37 -3.01
C GLU A 79 14.85 -3.88 -3.21
N TYR A 80 14.08 -4.54 -2.32
CA TYR A 80 13.74 -5.95 -2.47
C TYR A 80 13.06 -6.24 -3.81
N LYS A 81 12.04 -5.45 -4.18
CA LYS A 81 11.33 -5.59 -5.46
C LYS A 81 12.25 -5.45 -6.67
N ARG A 82 13.17 -4.47 -6.65
CA ARG A 82 14.16 -4.29 -7.74
C ARG A 82 15.06 -5.50 -7.89
N ASN A 83 15.50 -6.09 -6.78
CA ASN A 83 16.33 -7.28 -6.78
C ASN A 83 15.56 -8.52 -7.25
N ALA A 84 14.32 -8.71 -6.78
CA ALA A 84 13.47 -9.82 -7.16
C ALA A 84 13.10 -9.82 -8.66
N LEU A 85 12.97 -8.63 -9.25
CA LEU A 85 12.65 -8.44 -10.67
C LEU A 85 13.89 -8.17 -11.53
N ALA A 86 15.11 -8.38 -11.00
CA ALA A 86 16.34 -8.20 -11.75
C ALA A 86 16.39 -9.16 -12.95
N GLY A 87 16.33 -8.61 -14.16
CA GLY A 87 16.32 -9.38 -15.41
C GLY A 87 14.94 -9.55 -16.06
N VAL A 88 13.86 -9.04 -15.45
CA VAL A 88 12.56 -8.92 -16.12
C VAL A 88 12.66 -7.82 -17.18
N GLN A 89 12.59 -8.21 -18.46
CA GLN A 89 12.87 -7.30 -19.58
C GLN A 89 11.73 -6.31 -19.89
N LYS A 90 10.50 -6.61 -19.47
CA LYS A 90 9.35 -5.76 -19.73
C LYS A 90 8.37 -5.83 -18.57
N ILE A 91 8.19 -4.69 -17.92
CA ILE A 91 7.14 -4.46 -16.95
C ILE A 91 6.00 -3.75 -17.68
N THR A 92 4.84 -4.39 -17.72
CA THR A 92 3.62 -3.79 -18.25
C THR A 92 2.70 -3.43 -17.12
N SER A 93 1.98 -2.31 -17.27
CA SER A 93 0.94 -1.96 -16.31
C SER A 93 -0.19 -2.99 -16.35
N VAL A 94 -0.69 -3.32 -15.16
CA VAL A 94 -1.80 -4.26 -14.94
C VAL A 94 -2.97 -3.54 -14.27
N LYS A 95 -4.15 -4.17 -14.33
CA LYS A 95 -5.39 -3.58 -13.82
C LYS A 95 -5.40 -3.53 -12.29
N GLY A 96 -5.83 -2.40 -11.76
CA GLY A 96 -5.95 -2.13 -10.34
C GLY A 96 -6.12 -0.63 -10.12
N GLN A 97 -6.14 -0.23 -8.86
CA GLN A 97 -6.31 1.16 -8.45
C GLN A 97 -5.21 1.59 -7.49
N ILE A 98 -4.99 2.90 -7.37
CA ILE A 98 -4.03 3.47 -6.43
C ILE A 98 -4.81 3.94 -5.22
N LEU A 99 -4.55 3.32 -4.07
CA LEU A 99 -5.05 3.74 -2.77
C LEU A 99 -4.08 4.78 -2.19
N MET A 100 -4.65 5.84 -1.64
CA MET A 100 -3.98 6.82 -0.78
C MET A 100 -4.40 6.54 0.66
N ALA A 101 -3.43 6.42 1.56
CA ALA A 101 -3.68 6.15 2.97
C ALA A 101 -2.96 7.18 3.87
N ASP A 102 -3.71 7.85 4.75
CA ASP A 102 -3.16 8.66 5.84
C ASP A 102 -2.86 7.77 7.06
N ILE A 103 -1.72 7.09 6.97
CA ILE A 103 -1.26 6.07 7.92
C ILE A 103 -0.98 6.59 9.33
N TYR A 104 -0.90 7.91 9.54
CA TYR A 104 -0.66 8.51 10.86
C TYR A 104 -1.96 8.99 11.54
N GLU A 105 -3.09 8.95 10.84
CA GLU A 105 -4.42 9.19 11.41
C GLU A 105 -5.22 7.91 11.64
N ALA A 106 -4.60 6.73 11.50
CA ALA A 106 -5.25 5.44 11.72
C ALA A 106 -5.90 5.33 13.10
N LEU A 107 -7.07 4.69 13.16
CA LEU A 107 -7.72 4.29 14.40
C LEU A 107 -7.70 2.76 14.47
N PRO A 108 -6.86 2.14 15.31
CA PRO A 108 -6.76 0.69 15.35
C PRO A 108 -7.94 0.06 16.11
N ASP A 109 -9.12 0.12 15.52
CA ASP A 109 -10.37 -0.48 16.01
C ASP A 109 -10.69 -1.83 15.33
N GLY A 110 -9.94 -2.19 14.29
CA GLY A 110 -10.08 -3.43 13.54
C GLY A 110 -11.27 -3.46 12.57
N ALA A 111 -11.99 -2.36 12.35
CA ALA A 111 -13.14 -2.33 11.45
C ALA A 111 -12.74 -2.63 10.00
N SER A 112 -11.75 -1.93 9.47
CA SER A 112 -11.20 -2.17 8.14
C SER A 112 -10.63 -3.60 8.01
N GLU A 113 -9.98 -4.11 9.06
CA GLU A 113 -9.41 -5.46 9.08
C GLU A 113 -10.50 -6.53 8.98
N ALA A 114 -11.58 -6.38 9.75
CA ALA A 114 -12.68 -7.33 9.78
C ALA A 114 -13.43 -7.41 8.43
N GLU A 115 -13.73 -6.26 7.81
CA GLU A 115 -14.44 -6.23 6.52
C GLU A 115 -13.59 -6.71 5.35
N THR A 116 -12.26 -6.57 5.45
CA THR A 116 -11.35 -6.94 4.36
C THR A 116 -10.69 -8.30 4.53
N GLU A 117 -11.11 -9.10 5.51
CA GLU A 117 -10.47 -10.37 5.90
C GLU A 117 -8.95 -10.24 6.16
N GLY A 118 -8.54 -9.07 6.66
CA GLY A 118 -7.16 -8.70 6.94
C GLY A 118 -6.35 -8.22 5.74
N PHE A 119 -6.98 -7.94 4.59
CA PHE A 119 -6.26 -7.31 3.48
C PHE A 119 -5.74 -5.93 3.91
N ILE A 120 -6.59 -5.08 4.46
CA ILE A 120 -6.17 -3.94 5.30
C ILE A 120 -5.95 -4.49 6.71
N ASP A 121 -4.85 -4.14 7.37
CA ASP A 121 -4.60 -4.63 8.73
C ASP A 121 -5.28 -3.78 9.81
N GLY A 122 -5.16 -4.22 11.06
CA GLY A 122 -5.74 -3.54 12.22
C GLY A 122 -5.17 -2.15 12.51
N ASN A 123 -4.14 -1.68 11.81
CA ASN A 123 -3.61 -0.31 11.89
C ASN A 123 -3.98 0.52 10.65
N ASP A 124 -5.03 0.15 9.93
CA ASP A 124 -5.45 0.79 8.69
C ASP A 124 -4.32 0.87 7.64
N CYS A 125 -3.47 -0.16 7.56
CA CYS A 125 -2.40 -0.21 6.58
C CYS A 125 -2.68 -1.26 5.48
N PRO A 126 -2.52 -0.89 4.18
CA PRO A 126 -2.58 -1.87 3.11
C PRO A 126 -1.33 -2.79 3.14
N PRO A 127 -1.34 -3.95 2.47
CA PRO A 127 -0.23 -4.89 2.48
C PRO A 127 1.08 -4.25 1.99
N ILE A 128 2.20 -4.47 2.66
CA ILE A 128 3.48 -3.80 2.35
C ILE A 128 4.00 -4.03 0.92
N ASP A 129 3.69 -5.17 0.31
CA ASP A 129 4.11 -5.43 -1.07
C ASP A 129 3.40 -4.47 -2.04
N THR A 130 2.28 -3.85 -1.66
CA THR A 130 1.54 -2.88 -2.51
C THR A 130 2.08 -1.47 -2.45
N TRP A 131 2.91 -1.13 -1.47
CA TRP A 131 3.40 0.24 -1.27
C TRP A 131 4.36 0.64 -2.39
N PHE A 132 4.31 1.89 -2.84
CA PHE A 132 5.23 2.33 -3.89
C PHE A 132 5.69 3.80 -3.80
N TYR A 133 5.02 4.62 -2.99
CA TYR A 133 5.39 6.02 -2.83
C TYR A 133 4.88 6.58 -1.50
N ILE A 134 5.62 7.52 -0.91
CA ILE A 134 5.13 8.36 0.18
C ILE A 134 5.20 9.81 -0.32
N GLY A 135 4.05 10.47 -0.34
CA GLY A 135 3.91 11.87 -0.72
C GLY A 135 3.65 12.76 0.48
N GLN A 136 3.90 14.05 0.34
CA GLN A 136 3.49 15.04 1.33
C GLN A 136 1.97 15.13 1.36
N GLY A 137 1.30 14.99 2.51
CA GLY A 137 -0.11 15.36 2.69
C GLY A 137 -0.29 16.72 3.38
N ASP A 138 -1.53 17.08 3.70
CA ASP A 138 -1.85 18.38 4.30
C ASP A 138 -1.45 18.45 5.78
N LYS A 139 -1.57 17.34 6.51
CA LYS A 139 -1.17 17.21 7.92
C LYS A 139 -0.07 16.18 8.10
N TRP A 140 -0.21 15.00 7.48
CA TRP A 140 0.74 13.91 7.55
C TRP A 140 1.14 13.41 6.15
N PRO A 141 2.24 12.66 6.01
CA PRO A 141 2.57 11.99 4.75
C PRO A 141 1.49 10.98 4.33
N ILE A 142 1.22 10.92 3.03
CA ILE A 142 0.29 9.97 2.43
C ILE A 142 1.06 8.80 1.84
N LEU A 143 0.71 7.59 2.25
CA LEU A 143 1.21 6.35 1.65
C LEU A 143 0.38 6.02 0.41
N PHE A 144 1.06 5.79 -0.71
CA PHE A 144 0.44 5.31 -1.94
C PHE A 144 0.70 3.81 -2.10
N ALA A 145 -0.39 3.07 -2.30
CA ALA A 145 -0.40 1.64 -2.49
C ALA A 145 -1.12 1.28 -3.80
N TRP A 146 -0.61 0.30 -4.54
CA TRP A 146 -1.30 -0.23 -5.71
C TRP A 146 -2.11 -1.46 -5.33
N ILE A 147 -3.43 -1.36 -5.45
CA ILE A 147 -4.37 -2.43 -5.15
C ILE A 147 -4.70 -3.17 -6.46
N PRO A 148 -4.37 -4.47 -6.58
CA PRO A 148 -4.73 -5.27 -7.74
C PRO A 148 -6.24 -5.38 -7.91
N GLU A 149 -6.72 -5.45 -9.15
CA GLU A 149 -8.15 -5.49 -9.49
C GLU A 149 -9.00 -6.45 -8.62
N PRO A 150 -8.58 -7.70 -8.32
CA PRO A 150 -9.40 -8.61 -7.51
C PRO A 150 -9.68 -8.14 -6.08
N PHE A 151 -8.90 -7.20 -5.55
CA PHE A 151 -9.04 -6.71 -4.17
C PHE A 151 -9.67 -5.31 -4.10
N VAL A 152 -9.99 -4.68 -5.23
CA VAL A 152 -10.57 -3.32 -5.24
C VAL A 152 -11.89 -3.28 -4.49
N GLU A 153 -12.81 -4.21 -4.77
CA GLU A 153 -14.11 -4.27 -4.08
C GLU A 153 -13.96 -4.60 -2.59
N THR A 154 -13.01 -5.46 -2.23
CA THR A 154 -12.67 -5.73 -0.82
C THR A 154 -12.19 -4.46 -0.14
N VAL A 155 -11.28 -3.71 -0.77
CA VAL A 155 -10.80 -2.44 -0.20
C VAL A 155 -11.93 -1.40 -0.13
N ASP A 156 -12.83 -1.33 -1.11
CA ASP A 156 -14.02 -0.45 -1.04
C ASP A 156 -14.86 -0.72 0.21
N GLN A 157 -15.02 -1.98 0.60
CA GLN A 157 -15.74 -2.37 1.83
C GLN A 157 -15.00 -1.88 3.09
N GLY A 158 -13.67 -2.02 3.13
CA GLY A 158 -12.84 -1.48 4.21
C GLY A 158 -12.92 0.06 4.32
N ILE A 159 -12.86 0.76 3.19
CA ILE A 159 -13.02 2.22 3.14
C ILE A 159 -14.39 2.63 3.70
N ALA A 160 -15.45 1.91 3.33
CA ALA A 160 -16.82 2.25 3.73
C ALA A 160 -17.10 2.14 5.24
N VAL A 161 -16.28 1.38 5.98
CA VAL A 161 -16.42 1.22 7.45
C VAL A 161 -15.38 2.00 8.25
N ASN A 162 -14.37 2.58 7.61
CA ASN A 162 -13.32 3.31 8.31
C ASN A 162 -13.88 4.60 8.93
N ALA A 163 -13.79 4.72 10.26
CA ALA A 163 -14.41 5.80 11.01
C ALA A 163 -13.73 7.17 10.83
N LEU A 164 -12.47 7.18 10.38
CA LEU A 164 -11.66 8.39 10.25
C LEU A 164 -11.41 8.80 8.80
N GLU A 165 -12.00 8.07 7.84
CA GLU A 165 -11.88 8.35 6.40
C GLU A 165 -10.41 8.49 5.95
N VAL A 166 -9.51 7.64 6.49
CA VAL A 166 -8.06 7.71 6.23
C VAL A 166 -7.65 7.21 4.84
N PHE A 167 -8.61 6.76 4.04
CA PHE A 167 -8.39 6.17 2.74
C PHE A 167 -9.13 6.91 1.64
N ASP A 168 -8.46 7.10 0.51
CA ASP A 168 -9.06 7.61 -0.71
C ASP A 168 -8.49 6.91 -1.94
N TRP A 169 -9.32 6.72 -2.96
CA TRP A 169 -8.82 6.31 -4.27
C TRP A 169 -8.23 7.50 -5.02
N MET A 170 -7.03 7.33 -5.57
CA MET A 170 -6.44 8.35 -6.42
C MET A 170 -7.25 8.46 -7.72
N GLU A 171 -7.97 9.58 -7.90
CA GLU A 171 -8.71 9.84 -9.12
C GLU A 171 -7.76 10.00 -10.32
N ASN A 172 -8.00 9.21 -11.37
CA ASN A 172 -7.42 9.38 -12.70
C ASN A 172 -5.87 9.36 -12.77
N PRO A 173 -5.21 8.22 -12.50
CA PRO A 173 -3.74 8.09 -12.58
C PRO A 173 -3.16 8.40 -13.97
N LYS A 174 -4.01 8.42 -15.02
CA LYS A 174 -3.64 8.83 -16.38
C LYS A 174 -3.12 10.27 -16.46
N GLY A 175 -3.47 11.15 -15.52
CA GLY A 175 -2.93 12.52 -15.45
C GLY A 175 -1.46 12.60 -15.02
N VAL A 176 -0.96 11.55 -14.34
CA VAL A 176 0.46 11.39 -13.98
C VAL A 176 1.24 10.74 -15.13
N LEU A 177 0.57 9.89 -15.92
CA LEU A 177 1.16 9.18 -17.07
C LEU A 177 1.08 9.94 -18.40
N ASN A 178 0.28 11.01 -18.48
CA ASN A 178 0.23 11.91 -19.64
C ASN A 178 0.63 13.33 -19.22
N THR A 179 1.74 13.76 -19.79
CA THR A 179 2.25 15.13 -19.82
C THR A 179 1.16 16.21 -19.86
N GLY A 180 1.21 17.12 -18.88
CA GLY A 180 0.83 18.53 -19.05
C GLY A 180 -0.65 18.88 -18.95
N ARG A 181 -0.99 19.57 -17.86
CA ARG A 181 -2.18 20.42 -17.59
C ARG A 181 -3.51 19.71 -17.41
N PHE A 182 -4.07 19.78 -16.20
CA PHE A 182 -5.49 20.12 -15.95
C PHE A 182 -5.58 20.82 -14.58
N ASN A 183 -5.85 22.13 -14.56
CA ASN A 183 -7.15 22.80 -14.45
C ASN A 183 -7.89 22.56 -13.13
N ALA A 184 -7.75 23.56 -12.26
CA ALA A 184 -8.61 23.80 -11.12
C ALA A 184 -10.07 23.96 -11.55
N GLY A 185 -10.98 23.32 -10.83
CA GLY A 185 -12.30 23.90 -10.60
C GLY A 185 -13.46 22.93 -10.46
N ARG A 186 -14.19 23.17 -9.36
CA ARG A 186 -15.60 22.87 -9.04
C ARG A 186 -15.79 21.60 -8.21
N ARG A 187 -16.53 21.62 -7.11
CA ARG A 187 -17.45 22.66 -6.57
C ARG A 187 -17.63 22.45 -5.07
#